data_AF-A0A372NA79-F1
#
_entry.id   AF-A0A372NA79-F1
#
_cell.length_a   1.000
_cell.length_b   1.000
_cell.length_c   1.000
_cell.angle_alpha   90.00
_cell.angle_beta   90.00
_cell.angle_gamma   90.00
#
_symmetry.space_group_name_H-M   'P 1'
#
loop_
_entity.id
_entity.type
_entity.pdbx_description
1 polymer ?
#
loop_
_entity_poly.entity_id
_entity_poly.type
_entity_poly.pdbx_seq_one_letter_code
_entity_poly.pdbx_strand_id
1 'polypeptide(L)' 'MPKVVFAAIALLAATAAHAQDAETGSAAKTMGQLASEGYEIKAAAPNGSRYVIFMQNDQSAYACEFVNTANTQCRSIN' A
#
# COMPACT_ATOMS: atom_id res chain seq x y z
N MET A 1 -37.75 35.21 23.33
CA MET A 1 -36.40 34.90 23.84
C MET A 1 -36.58 34.43 25.27
N PRO A 2 -36.15 33.21 25.67
CA PRO A 2 -34.77 32.68 25.62
C PRO A 2 -34.69 31.38 24.78
N LYS A 3 -33.63 31.03 24.01
CA LYS A 3 -32.20 30.81 24.24
C LYS A 3 -31.87 29.59 25.15
N VAL A 4 -31.02 28.73 24.59
CA VAL A 4 -30.27 27.58 25.15
C VAL A 4 -31.16 26.34 25.42
N VAL A 5 -30.85 25.10 24.98
CA VAL A 5 -29.55 24.42 24.86
C VAL A 5 -29.60 23.31 23.81
N PHE A 6 -28.59 23.30 22.93
CA PHE A 6 -28.15 22.17 22.11
C PHE A 6 -27.84 20.93 22.96
N ALA A 7 -28.38 19.76 22.63
CA ALA A 7 -27.84 18.47 23.02
C ALA A 7 -28.02 17.52 21.84
N ALA A 8 -26.99 17.28 21.02
CA ALA A 8 -26.05 16.17 21.19
C ALA A 8 -26.84 14.86 21.31
N ILE A 9 -26.92 14.01 20.29
CA ILE A 9 -25.95 12.93 20.09
C ILE A 9 -25.85 12.65 18.59
N ALA A 10 -24.73 13.04 17.99
CA ALA A 10 -24.26 12.54 16.72
C ALA A 10 -22.95 11.79 16.98
N LEU A 11 -22.80 10.63 16.32
CA LEU A 11 -21.59 9.80 16.21
C LEU A 11 -21.28 9.03 17.51
N LEU A 12 -20.85 7.77 17.51
CA LEU A 12 -19.89 7.13 16.63
C LEU A 12 -20.29 5.67 16.36
N ALA A 13 -20.65 5.33 15.12
CA ALA A 13 -20.45 3.98 14.62
C ALA A 13 -18.97 3.88 14.20
N ALA A 14 -18.09 3.55 15.14
CA ALA A 14 -16.71 3.22 14.82
C ALA A 14 -16.70 1.85 14.14
N THR A 15 -16.81 1.83 12.82
CA THR A 15 -16.42 0.65 12.05
C THR A 15 -14.91 0.51 12.21
N ALA A 16 -14.48 -0.46 13.03
CA ALA A 16 -13.10 -0.90 13.07
C ALA A 16 -12.75 -1.44 11.68
N ALA A 17 -12.05 -0.63 10.88
CA ALA A 17 -11.42 -1.08 9.66
C ALA A 17 -10.27 -2.01 10.07
N HIS A 18 -10.54 -3.32 10.05
CA HIS A 18 -9.48 -4.31 10.12
C HIS A 18 -8.72 -4.25 8.78
N ALA A 19 -7.61 -3.51 8.75
CA ALA A 19 -6.58 -3.72 7.77
C ALA A 19 -6.01 -5.12 8.02
N GLN A 20 -6.60 -6.13 7.39
CA GLN A 20 -5.94 -7.43 7.28
C GLN A 20 -4.74 -7.22 6.38
N ASP A 21 -3.56 -7.06 6.98
CA ASP A 21 -2.28 -7.36 6.34
C ASP A 21 -2.31 -8.84 5.98
N ALA A 22 -2.95 -9.15 4.86
CA ALA A 22 -2.78 -10.42 4.20
C ALA A 22 -1.32 -10.46 3.73
N GLU A 23 -0.44 -10.93 4.61
CA GLU A 23 0.84 -11.50 4.21
C GLU A 23 0.58 -12.77 3.42
N THR A 24 -0.06 -12.66 2.26
CA THR A 24 0.00 -13.69 1.24
C THR A 24 1.41 -13.66 0.73
N GLY A 25 2.24 -14.54 1.32
CA GLY A 25 3.65 -14.76 1.02
C GLY A 25 3.86 -15.09 -0.45
N SER A 26 3.82 -14.05 -1.28
CA SER A 26 4.47 -14.06 -2.58
C SER A 26 5.96 -14.01 -2.29
N ALA A 27 6.70 -15.01 -2.77
CA ALA A 27 8.14 -15.07 -2.67
C ALA A 27 8.75 -13.69 -2.96
N ALA A 28 9.63 -13.23 -2.08
CA ALA A 28 10.25 -11.91 -2.22
C ALA A 28 10.97 -11.84 -3.57
N LYS A 29 10.41 -11.08 -4.52
CA LYS A 29 11.05 -10.79 -5.80
C LYS A 29 11.79 -9.46 -5.70
N THR A 30 12.80 -9.28 -6.54
CA THR A 30 13.44 -7.98 -6.73
C THR A 30 12.79 -7.25 -7.92
N MET A 31 12.96 -5.93 -7.97
CA MET A 31 12.54 -5.13 -9.12
C MET A 31 13.17 -5.63 -10.43
N GLY A 32 14.45 -6.07 -10.38
CA GLY A 32 15.15 -6.59 -11.54
C GLY A 32 14.55 -7.90 -12.07
N GLN A 33 14.15 -8.80 -11.16
CA GLN A 33 13.44 -10.03 -11.54
C GLN A 33 12.10 -9.70 -12.20
N LEU A 34 11.31 -8.81 -11.61
CA LEU A 34 10.02 -8.38 -12.18
C LEU A 34 10.20 -7.71 -13.54
N ALA A 35 11.20 -6.84 -13.71
CA ALA A 35 11.49 -6.22 -15.00
C ALA A 35 11.84 -7.27 -16.07
N SER A 36 12.61 -8.31 -15.72
CA SER A 36 12.94 -9.42 -16.64
C SER A 36 11.73 -10.27 -17.03
N GLU A 37 10.68 -10.27 -16.20
CA GLU A 37 9.41 -10.96 -16.43
C GLU A 37 8.37 -10.08 -17.16
N GLY A 38 8.74 -8.86 -17.56
CA GLY A 38 7.88 -7.94 -18.32
C GLY A 38 7.00 -7.04 -17.46
N TYR A 39 7.26 -6.92 -16.16
CA TYR A 39 6.60 -5.92 -15.33
C TYR A 39 7.22 -4.54 -15.55
N GLU A 40 6.37 -3.54 -15.68
CA GLU A 40 6.78 -2.15 -15.88
C GLU A 40 6.52 -1.32 -14.63
N ILE A 41 7.37 -0.32 -14.37
CA ILE A 41 7.10 0.68 -13.34
C ILE A 41 5.95 1.57 -13.82
N LYS A 42 4.82 1.53 -13.12
CA LYS A 42 3.66 2.38 -13.41
C LYS A 42 3.60 3.62 -12.53
N ALA A 43 4.11 3.53 -11.30
CA ALA A 43 4.14 4.66 -10.38
C ALA A 43 5.25 4.51 -9.34
N ALA A 44 5.62 5.63 -8.73
CA ALA A 44 6.46 5.69 -7.55
C ALA A 44 5.84 6.69 -6.57
N ALA A 45 5.70 6.31 -5.31
CA ALA A 45 5.15 7.18 -4.27
C ALA A 45 6.08 7.23 -3.05
N PRO A 46 6.25 8.39 -2.42
CA PRO A 46 6.95 8.47 -1.15
C PRO A 46 6.15 7.76 -0.04
N ASN A 47 6.86 7.03 0.82
CA ASN A 47 6.36 6.41 2.03
C ASN A 47 7.36 6.67 3.16
N GLY A 48 7.12 7.73 3.94
CA GLY A 48 8.03 8.21 4.96
C GLY A 48 9.38 8.62 4.36
N SER A 49 10.46 7.98 4.81
CA SER A 49 11.83 8.20 4.30
C SER A 49 12.17 7.33 3.09
N ARG A 50 11.24 6.51 2.61
CA ARG A 50 11.44 5.54 1.53
C ARG A 50 10.50 5.83 0.36
N TYR A 51 10.72 5.14 -0.74
CA TYR A 51 9.81 5.13 -1.89
C TYR A 51 9.24 3.72 -2.05
N VAL A 52 7.96 3.67 -2.42
CA VAL A 52 7.29 2.46 -2.91
C VAL A 52 7.18 2.59 -4.42
N ILE A 53 7.69 1.60 -5.14
CA ILE A 53 7.62 1.51 -6.60
C ILE A 53 6.54 0.50 -6.95
N PHE A 54 5.57 0.91 -7.75
CA PHE A 54 4.48 0.05 -8.20
C PHE A 54 4.84 -0.49 -9.58
N MET A 55 5.02 -1.80 -9.65
CA MET A 55 5.31 -2.53 -10.88
C MET A 55 4.10 -3.36 -11.30
N GLN A 56 3.74 -3.34 -12.58
CA GLN A 56 2.57 -4.04 -13.08
C GLN A 56 2.81 -4.60 -14.49
N ASN A 57 2.23 -5.76 -14.75
CA ASN A 57 2.00 -6.31 -16.09
C ASN A 57 0.51 -6.59 -16.27
N ASP A 58 0.13 -7.26 -17.36
CA ASP A 58 -1.28 -7.57 -17.66
C ASP A 58 -1.94 -8.52 -16.66
N GLN A 59 -1.14 -9.25 -15.85
CA GLN A 59 -1.61 -10.31 -14.97
C GLN A 59 -1.67 -9.89 -13.50
N SER A 60 -0.73 -9.07 -13.04
CA SER A 60 -0.63 -8.71 -11.63
C SER A 60 0.16 -7.44 -11.35
N ALA A 61 0.04 -6.95 -10.11
CA ALA A 61 0.76 -5.80 -9.59
C ALA A 61 1.60 -6.15 -8.35
N TYR A 62 2.73 -5.47 -8.22
CA TYR A 62 3.68 -5.57 -7.12
C TYR A 62 4.02 -4.18 -6.57
N ALA A 63 4.14 -4.08 -5.25
CA ALA A 63 4.76 -2.96 -4.56
C ALA A 63 6.18 -3.34 -4.14
N CYS A 64 7.16 -2.57 -4.60
CA CYS A 64 8.58 -2.78 -4.35
C CYS A 64 9.14 -1.66 -3.49
N GLU A 65 9.94 -2.03 -2.50
CA GLU A 65 10.66 -1.07 -1.66
C GLU A 65 12.15 -1.37 -1.65
N PHE A 66 12.98 -0.33 -1.54
CA PHE A 66 14.42 -0.49 -1.37
C PHE A 66 14.75 -0.92 0.05
N VAL A 67 15.33 -2.10 0.21
CA VAL A 67 15.89 -2.58 1.49
C VAL A 67 17.23 -1.88 1.74
N ASN A 68 18.02 -1.69 0.68
CA ASN A 68 19.21 -0.86 0.65
C ASN A 68 19.45 -0.36 -0.81
N THR A 69 20.58 0.31 -1.08
CA THR A 69 20.88 0.88 -2.40
C THR A 69 20.91 -0.15 -3.54
N ALA A 70 21.22 -1.42 -3.25
CA ALA A 70 21.35 -2.48 -4.25
C ALA A 70 20.22 -3.52 -4.21
N ASN A 71 19.49 -3.63 -3.09
CA ASN A 71 18.47 -4.66 -2.88
C ASN A 71 17.08 -4.05 -2.76
N THR A 72 16.13 -4.68 -3.45
CA THR A 72 14.70 -4.34 -3.40
C THR A 72 13.91 -5.57 -2.95
N GLN A 73 12.83 -5.32 -2.22
CA GLN A 73 11.87 -6.35 -1.85
C GLN A 73 10.51 -5.97 -2.42
N CYS A 74 9.98 -6.84 -3.28
CA CYS A 74 8.69 -6.68 -3.93
C CYS A 74 7.68 -7.66 -3.36
N ARG A 75 6.47 -7.16 -3.14
CA ARG A 75 5.32 -7.88 -2.60
C ARG A 75 4.15 -7.73 -3.56
N SER A 76 3.46 -8.82 -3.83
CA SER A 76 2.25 -8.82 -4.66
C SER A 76 1.16 -8.01 -3.96
N ILE A 77 0.38 -7.23 -4.71
CA ILE A 77 -0.69 -6.35 -4.20
C ILE A 77 -2.01 -6.52 -4.97
N ASN A 78 -2.23 -7.68 -5.60
CA ASN A 78 -3.51 -8.01 -6.24
C ASN A 78 -4.63 -8.17 -5.22
#